data_AF-A0A7L7VPI4-F1
#
_entry.id   AF-A0A7L7VPI4-F1
#
_cell.length_a   1.000
_cell.length_b   1.000
_cell.length_c   1.000
_cell.angle_alpha   90.00
_cell.angle_beta   90.00
_cell.angle_gamma   90.00
#
_symmetry.space_group_name_H-M   'P 1'
#
loop_
_entity.id
_entity.type
_entity.pdbx_description
1 polymer ?
#
loop_
_entity_poly.entity_id
_entity_poly.type
_entity_poly.pdbx_seq_one_letter_code
_entity_poly.pdbx_strand_id
1 'polypeptide(L)'
;MTGRAVSAAVLLVVGAGLALLAVLVHYEFMRVYGDITATALEGLMWGLTAGPAGLALGLVAVVALIGFMLSTRLWMRLAAVAIPVLMLVGMFAVTPSALGQRLAVQFNSTPQCVIEGMDERTASADRESQQTFDSIEHIGHFGGGGMNGVGGCTRGFVLSGDADVLQHYRAALPAAGWDVVEDDGRHLRARLDGRAFAVMPCPRGGVVWAGSDDDPAFGQGRPELAGAEICPHDL
;
A
#
# COMPACT_ATOMS: atom_id res chain seq x y z
N MET A 1 30.19 -45.10 9.13
CA MET A 1 30.20 -43.81 8.40
C MET A 1 28.83 -43.39 7.82
N THR A 2 27.81 -44.25 7.86
CA THR A 2 26.47 -44.01 7.27
C THR A 2 25.60 -43.06 8.10
N GLY A 3 25.66 -43.11 9.44
CA GLY A 3 24.82 -42.27 10.32
C GLY A 3 25.00 -40.76 10.11
N ARG A 4 26.24 -40.27 10.00
CA ARG A 4 26.51 -38.83 9.75
C ARG A 4 25.95 -38.33 8.42
N ALA A 5 26.03 -39.16 7.37
CA ALA A 5 25.50 -38.80 6.05
C ALA A 5 23.96 -38.77 6.05
N VAL A 6 23.31 -39.71 6.74
CA VAL A 6 21.84 -39.72 6.90
C VAL A 6 21.37 -38.50 7.70
N SER A 7 22.03 -38.19 8.82
CA SER A 7 21.71 -36.99 9.61
C SER A 7 21.90 -35.69 8.82
N ALA A 8 22.98 -35.56 8.05
CA ALA A 8 23.21 -34.40 7.20
C ALA A 8 22.12 -34.26 6.11
N ALA A 9 21.71 -35.37 5.49
CA ALA A 9 20.64 -35.37 4.50
C ALA A 9 19.29 -34.94 5.12
N VAL A 10 18.93 -35.45 6.30
CA VAL A 10 17.71 -35.05 7.02
C VAL A 10 17.74 -33.56 7.35
N LEU A 11 18.87 -33.04 7.85
CA LEU A 11 19.01 -31.61 8.17
C LEU A 11 18.88 -30.72 6.93
N LEU A 12 19.40 -31.14 5.77
CA LEU A 12 19.24 -30.41 4.52
C LEU A 12 17.77 -30.36 4.08
N VAL A 13 17.03 -31.45 4.21
CA VAL A 13 15.58 -31.50 3.89
C VAL A 13 14.79 -30.59 4.83
N VAL A 14 15.05 -30.66 6.14
CA VAL A 14 14.41 -29.79 7.12
C VAL A 14 14.76 -28.32 6.85
N GLY A 15 16.03 -28.02 6.56
CA GLY A 15 16.49 -26.67 6.22
C GLY A 15 15.81 -26.12 4.96
N ALA A 16 15.66 -26.93 3.92
CA ALA A 16 14.93 -26.55 2.70
C ALA A 16 13.45 -26.28 2.97
N GLY A 17 12.80 -27.11 3.79
CA GLY A 17 11.41 -26.89 4.21
C GLY A 17 11.23 -25.60 5.01
N LEU A 18 12.13 -25.32 5.95
CA LEU A 18 12.13 -24.07 6.72
C LEU A 18 12.38 -22.85 5.84
N ALA A 19 13.31 -22.95 4.88
CA ALA A 19 13.57 -21.88 3.92
C ALA A 19 12.32 -21.55 3.08
N LEU A 20 11.61 -22.56 2.60
CA LEU A 20 10.36 -22.36 1.86
C LEU A 20 9.29 -21.70 2.74
N LEU A 21 9.10 -22.20 3.97
CA LEU A 21 8.14 -21.63 4.91
C LEU A 21 8.46 -20.17 5.23
N ALA A 22 9.75 -19.83 5.36
CA ALA A 22 10.18 -18.46 5.59
C ALA A 22 9.83 -17.53 4.41
N VAL A 23 10.01 -17.98 3.16
CA VAL A 23 9.60 -17.22 1.96
C VAL A 23 8.10 -16.97 1.96
N LEU A 24 7.28 -17.97 2.31
CA LEU A 24 5.82 -17.83 2.38
C LEU A 24 5.38 -16.87 3.49
N VAL A 25 5.99 -16.97 4.67
CA VAL A 25 5.71 -16.05 5.78
C VAL A 25 6.11 -14.62 5.42
N HIS A 26 7.25 -14.43 4.74
CA HIS A 26 7.68 -13.13 4.24
C HIS A 26 6.69 -12.56 3.22
N TYR A 27 6.22 -13.38 2.27
CA TYR A 27 5.19 -12.97 1.32
C TYR A 27 3.93 -12.47 2.02
N GLU A 28 3.38 -13.24 2.97
CA GLU A 28 2.17 -12.84 3.72
C GLU A 28 2.41 -11.60 4.57
N PHE A 29 3.59 -11.48 5.19
CA PHE A 29 3.96 -10.29 5.95
C PHE A 29 4.00 -9.05 5.06
N MET A 30 4.63 -9.12 3.89
CA MET A 30 4.66 -8.00 2.95
C MET A 30 3.28 -7.69 2.35
N ARG A 31 2.46 -8.71 2.12
CA ARG A 31 1.08 -8.55 1.62
C ARG A 31 0.18 -7.80 2.60
N VAL A 32 0.40 -7.98 3.91
CA VAL A 32 -0.43 -7.35 4.95
C VAL A 32 0.18 -6.07 5.50
N TYR A 33 1.51 -6.04 5.70
CA TYR A 33 2.22 -4.98 6.41
C TYR A 33 3.30 -4.27 5.58
N GLY A 34 3.65 -4.77 4.39
CA GLY A 34 4.66 -4.15 3.53
C GLY A 34 4.32 -2.77 3.01
N ASP A 35 5.29 -1.85 3.09
CA ASP A 35 5.20 -0.52 2.50
C ASP A 35 5.17 -0.62 0.95
N ILE A 36 4.09 -0.12 0.36
CA ILE A 36 3.82 -0.17 -1.09
C ILE A 36 4.72 0.74 -1.91
N THR A 37 5.40 1.69 -1.24
CA THR A 37 6.34 2.63 -1.86
C THR A 37 7.74 2.06 -1.96
N ALA A 38 8.02 1.02 -1.17
CA ALA A 38 9.33 0.41 -1.07
C ALA A 38 9.68 -0.38 -2.34
N THR A 39 10.94 -0.27 -2.75
CA THR A 39 11.53 -1.17 -3.75
C THR A 39 11.60 -2.60 -3.21
N ALA A 40 11.79 -3.58 -4.11
CA ALA A 40 11.93 -4.99 -3.71
C ALA A 40 13.05 -5.21 -2.68
N LEU A 41 14.14 -4.44 -2.78
CA LEU A 41 15.27 -4.51 -1.85
C LEU A 41 14.93 -3.90 -0.49
N GLU A 42 14.27 -2.73 -0.48
CA GLU A 42 13.83 -2.07 0.75
C GLU A 42 12.78 -2.92 1.46
N GLY A 43 11.82 -3.49 0.73
CA GLY A 43 10.82 -4.41 1.27
C GLY A 43 11.45 -5.69 1.83
N LEU A 44 12.47 -6.25 1.17
CA LEU A 44 13.24 -7.36 1.72
C LEU A 44 13.97 -6.97 3.01
N MET A 45 14.69 -5.85 3.00
CA MET A 45 15.40 -5.35 4.19
C MET A 45 14.45 -5.10 5.36
N TRP A 46 13.28 -4.55 5.08
CA TRP A 46 12.26 -4.30 6.08
C TRP A 46 11.69 -5.60 6.63
N GLY A 47 11.37 -6.57 5.77
CA GLY A 47 10.95 -7.91 6.20
C GLY A 47 12.01 -8.65 7.03
N LEU A 48 13.30 -8.42 6.76
CA LEU A 48 14.42 -9.01 7.51
C LEU A 48 14.68 -8.32 8.85
N THR A 49 14.50 -7.00 8.94
CA THR A 49 14.84 -6.23 10.16
C THR A 49 13.65 -6.04 11.10
N ALA A 50 12.47 -5.75 10.55
CA ALA A 50 11.24 -5.52 11.29
C ALA A 50 10.28 -6.73 11.25
N GLY A 51 10.39 -7.56 10.21
CA GLY A 51 9.53 -8.72 10.01
C GLY A 51 10.06 -10.03 10.62
N PRO A 52 9.24 -11.09 10.59
CA PRO A 52 9.62 -12.42 11.07
C PRO A 52 10.71 -13.10 10.21
N ALA A 53 11.00 -12.57 9.02
CA ALA A 53 11.93 -13.19 8.06
C ALA A 53 13.38 -13.23 8.58
N GLY A 54 13.79 -12.26 9.41
CA GLY A 54 15.12 -12.24 10.03
C GLY A 54 15.35 -13.41 10.98
N LEU A 55 14.37 -13.70 11.84
CA LEU A 55 14.41 -14.86 12.75
C LEU A 55 14.42 -16.17 11.96
N ALA A 56 13.61 -16.25 10.91
CA ALA A 56 13.56 -17.41 10.04
C ALA A 56 14.89 -17.65 9.31
N LEU A 57 15.55 -16.59 8.84
CA LEU A 57 16.87 -16.66 8.22
C LEU A 57 17.92 -17.18 9.22
N GLY A 58 17.89 -16.68 10.46
CA GLY A 58 18.75 -17.15 11.54
C GLY A 58 18.60 -18.66 11.77
N LEU A 59 17.35 -19.15 11.86
CA LEU A 59 17.07 -20.57 12.05
C LEU A 59 17.58 -21.43 10.89
N VAL A 60 17.31 -21.02 9.65
CA VAL A 60 17.77 -21.72 8.44
C VAL A 60 19.29 -21.75 8.37
N ALA A 61 19.96 -20.64 8.69
CA ALA A 61 21.42 -20.55 8.72
C ALA A 61 22.04 -21.51 9.74
N VAL A 62 21.46 -21.63 10.94
CA VAL A 62 21.93 -22.58 11.97
C VAL A 62 21.81 -24.02 11.48
N VAL A 63 20.66 -24.41 10.92
CA VAL A 63 20.44 -25.78 10.40
C VAL A 63 21.40 -26.08 9.25
N ALA A 64 21.59 -25.11 8.33
CA ALA A 64 22.53 -25.23 7.22
C ALA A 64 23.98 -25.40 7.71
N LEU A 65 24.42 -24.63 8.71
CA LEU A 65 25.76 -24.73 9.29
C LEU A 65 26.01 -26.10 9.94
N ILE A 66 25.04 -26.62 10.69
CA ILE A 66 25.14 -27.96 11.29
C ILE A 66 25.22 -29.03 10.19
N GLY A 67 24.38 -28.94 9.16
CA GLY A 67 24.42 -29.83 8.00
C GLY A 67 25.76 -29.77 7.26
N PHE A 68 26.32 -28.57 7.09
CA PHE A 68 27.62 -28.35 6.47
C PHE A 68 28.77 -29.00 7.26
N MET A 69 28.79 -28.80 8.59
CA MET A 69 29.83 -29.38 9.45
C MET A 69 29.78 -30.90 9.51
N LEU A 70 28.57 -31.49 9.49
CA LEU A 70 28.39 -32.95 9.50
C LEU A 70 28.66 -33.59 8.13
N SER A 71 28.58 -32.81 7.05
CA SER A 71 28.73 -33.32 5.70
C SER A 71 30.21 -33.51 5.31
N THR A 72 30.51 -34.71 4.82
CA THR A 72 31.81 -35.06 4.21
C THR A 72 31.78 -34.99 2.69
N ARG A 73 30.60 -34.93 2.06
CA ARG A 73 30.46 -34.90 0.59
C ARG A 73 30.28 -33.47 0.11
N LEU A 74 31.01 -33.11 -0.95
CA LEU A 74 31.01 -31.77 -1.54
C LEU A 74 29.60 -31.29 -1.93
N TRP A 75 28.80 -32.14 -2.60
CA TRP A 75 27.44 -31.79 -3.03
C TRP A 75 26.49 -31.41 -1.89
N MET A 76 26.60 -32.10 -0.74
CA MET A 76 25.79 -31.77 0.45
C MET A 76 26.24 -30.46 1.09
N ARG A 77 27.53 -30.11 1.02
CA ARG A 77 28.04 -28.81 1.47
C ARG A 77 27.56 -27.67 0.58
N LEU A 78 27.57 -27.89 -0.74
CA LEU A 78 27.01 -26.93 -1.70
C LEU A 78 25.51 -26.71 -1.45
N ALA A 79 24.74 -27.78 -1.20
CA ALA A 79 23.33 -27.66 -0.85
C ALA A 79 23.11 -26.87 0.44
N ALA A 80 23.91 -27.11 1.48
CA ALA A 80 23.82 -26.37 2.74
C ALA A 80 24.01 -24.86 2.54
N VAL A 81 24.94 -24.45 1.68
CA VAL A 81 25.17 -23.04 1.35
C VAL A 81 24.08 -22.49 0.43
N ALA A 82 23.59 -23.30 -0.51
CA ALA A 82 22.57 -22.88 -1.47
C ALA A 82 21.22 -22.59 -0.82
N ILE A 83 20.81 -23.33 0.22
CA ILE A 83 19.51 -23.17 0.89
C ILE A 83 19.27 -21.72 1.37
N PRO A 84 20.11 -21.11 2.22
CA PRO A 84 19.89 -19.73 2.68
C PRO A 84 19.99 -18.69 1.55
N VAL A 85 20.84 -18.94 0.53
CA VAL A 85 20.94 -18.05 -0.63
C VAL A 85 19.66 -18.08 -1.46
N LEU A 86 19.13 -19.27 -1.75
CA LEU A 86 17.88 -19.45 -2.50
C LEU A 86 16.68 -18.90 -1.73
N MET A 87 16.69 -19.00 -0.40
CA MET A 87 15.68 -18.37 0.46
C MET A 87 15.64 -16.85 0.25
N LEU A 88 16.80 -16.17 0.30
CA LEU A 88 16.89 -14.71 0.10
C LEU A 88 16.46 -14.32 -1.32
N VAL A 89 16.90 -15.08 -2.33
CA VAL A 89 16.46 -14.89 -3.72
C VAL A 89 14.95 -15.05 -3.85
N GLY A 90 14.38 -16.06 -3.19
CA GLY A 90 12.93 -16.29 -3.15
C GLY A 90 12.19 -15.12 -2.52
N MET A 91 12.63 -14.65 -1.34
CA MET A 91 12.04 -13.49 -0.67
C MET A 91 12.09 -12.22 -1.53
N PHE A 92 13.24 -11.94 -2.15
CA PHE A 92 13.39 -10.83 -3.07
C PHE A 92 12.41 -10.94 -4.26
N ALA A 93 12.30 -12.13 -4.86
CA ALA A 93 11.44 -12.36 -6.02
C ALA A 93 9.94 -12.23 -5.69
N VAL A 94 9.50 -12.65 -4.50
CA VAL A 94 8.08 -12.58 -4.11
C VAL A 94 7.67 -11.21 -3.57
N THR A 95 8.62 -10.37 -3.13
CA THR A 95 8.31 -9.05 -2.55
C THR A 95 7.51 -8.14 -3.49
N PRO A 96 7.87 -7.97 -4.79
CA PRO A 96 7.07 -7.19 -5.73
C PRO A 96 5.65 -7.72 -5.89
N SER A 97 5.47 -9.04 -5.93
CA SER A 97 4.15 -9.66 -6.06
C SER A 97 3.28 -9.46 -4.81
N ALA A 98 3.88 -9.54 -3.62
CA ALA A 98 3.18 -9.32 -2.36
C ALA A 98 2.72 -7.86 -2.23
N LEU A 99 3.61 -6.91 -2.54
CA LEU A 99 3.29 -5.49 -2.54
C LEU A 99 2.26 -5.13 -3.61
N GLY A 100 2.37 -5.72 -4.82
CA GLY A 100 1.37 -5.57 -5.88
C GLY A 100 -0.02 -6.07 -5.47
N GLN A 101 -0.09 -7.19 -4.75
CA GLN A 101 -1.35 -7.70 -4.24
C GLN A 101 -1.91 -6.82 -3.10
N ARG A 102 -1.05 -6.29 -2.23
CA ARG A 102 -1.46 -5.31 -1.23
C ARG A 102 -2.03 -4.05 -1.88
N LEU A 103 -1.34 -3.51 -2.89
CA LEU A 103 -1.82 -2.39 -3.70
C LEU A 103 -3.21 -2.68 -4.29
N ALA A 104 -3.41 -3.84 -4.91
CA ALA A 104 -4.70 -4.20 -5.51
C ALA A 104 -5.85 -4.33 -4.51
N VAL A 105 -5.57 -4.76 -3.27
CA VAL A 105 -6.60 -4.92 -2.22
C VAL A 105 -6.84 -3.62 -1.47
N GLN A 106 -5.79 -2.83 -1.25
CA GLN A 106 -5.87 -1.60 -0.45
C GLN A 106 -6.57 -0.47 -1.22
N PHE A 107 -6.49 -0.45 -2.56
CA PHE A 107 -7.00 0.67 -3.35
C PHE A 107 -8.15 0.30 -4.31
N ASN A 108 -9.16 1.17 -4.36
CA ASN A 108 -10.30 1.14 -5.27
C ASN A 108 -10.17 2.24 -6.34
N SER A 109 -10.82 2.11 -7.50
CA SER A 109 -10.86 3.18 -8.52
C SER A 109 -11.81 4.34 -8.15
N THR A 110 -12.68 4.12 -7.16
CA THR A 110 -13.64 5.12 -6.69
C THR A 110 -13.41 5.41 -5.19
N PRO A 111 -13.43 6.69 -4.77
CA PRO A 111 -13.39 7.07 -3.36
C PRO A 111 -14.52 6.40 -2.55
N GLN A 112 -14.26 6.00 -1.31
CA GLN A 112 -15.24 5.33 -0.44
C GLN A 112 -15.44 6.10 0.87
N CYS A 113 -16.60 6.75 1.04
CA CYS A 113 -16.94 7.56 2.20
C CYS A 113 -17.70 6.81 3.27
N VAL A 114 -18.62 5.91 2.89
CA VAL A 114 -19.53 5.30 3.86
C VAL A 114 -18.80 4.32 4.79
N ILE A 115 -18.90 4.56 6.10
CA ILE A 115 -18.40 3.65 7.15
C ILE A 115 -19.60 3.15 7.97
N GLU A 116 -19.69 1.85 8.21
CA GLU A 116 -20.73 1.25 9.05
C GLU A 116 -20.59 1.69 10.51
N GLY A 117 -21.71 2.02 11.16
CA GLY A 117 -21.77 2.34 12.60
C GLY A 117 -21.62 3.83 12.96
N MET A 118 -21.60 4.73 11.98
CA MET A 118 -21.60 6.18 12.20
C MET A 118 -22.97 6.70 12.66
N ASP A 119 -22.98 7.87 13.32
CA ASP A 119 -24.23 8.55 13.65
C ASP A 119 -24.99 8.99 12.39
N GLU A 120 -26.31 9.15 12.48
CA GLU A 120 -27.15 9.39 11.29
C GLU A 120 -26.79 10.68 10.53
N ARG A 121 -26.31 11.73 11.22
CA ARG A 121 -25.94 12.98 10.53
C ARG A 121 -24.68 12.77 9.71
N THR A 122 -23.64 12.18 10.30
CA THR A 122 -22.41 11.87 9.58
C THR A 122 -22.65 10.84 8.48
N ALA A 123 -23.47 9.81 8.74
CA ALA A 123 -23.84 8.82 7.74
C ALA A 123 -24.60 9.45 6.55
N SER A 124 -25.43 10.46 6.79
CA SER A 124 -26.11 11.20 5.72
C SER A 124 -25.15 12.04 4.86
N ALA A 125 -24.20 12.74 5.50
CA ALA A 125 -23.17 13.52 4.81
C ALA A 125 -22.21 12.61 4.02
N ASP A 126 -21.87 11.44 4.57
CA ASP A 126 -21.04 10.43 3.89
C ASP A 126 -21.75 9.88 2.64
N ARG A 127 -23.07 9.65 2.70
CA ARG A 127 -23.87 9.22 1.54
C ARG A 127 -23.92 10.28 0.45
N GLU A 128 -24.08 11.55 0.81
CA GLU A 128 -24.08 12.67 -0.14
C GLU A 128 -22.70 12.87 -0.78
N SER A 129 -21.64 12.75 0.02
CA SER A 129 -20.26 12.80 -0.47
C SER A 129 -19.96 11.62 -1.39
N GLN A 130 -20.45 10.41 -1.05
CA GLN A 130 -20.30 9.23 -1.90
C GLN A 130 -20.99 9.43 -3.26
N GLN A 131 -22.22 9.97 -3.29
CA GLN A 131 -22.91 10.25 -4.54
C GLN A 131 -22.16 11.27 -5.40
N THR A 132 -21.48 12.23 -4.78
CA THR A 132 -20.62 13.17 -5.49
C THR A 132 -19.44 12.45 -6.15
N PHE A 133 -18.73 11.59 -5.40
CA PHE A 133 -17.65 10.79 -5.95
C PHE A 133 -18.13 9.84 -7.05
N ASP A 134 -19.26 9.18 -6.88
CA ASP A 134 -19.82 8.28 -7.90
C ASP A 134 -20.22 9.02 -9.19
N SER A 135 -20.42 10.34 -9.14
CA SER A 135 -20.80 11.15 -10.30
C SER A 135 -19.62 11.60 -11.18
N ILE A 136 -18.38 11.45 -10.69
CA ILE A 136 -17.18 11.95 -11.35
C ILE A 136 -16.27 10.77 -11.72
N GLU A 137 -15.75 10.77 -12.94
CA GLU A 137 -14.71 9.81 -13.29
C GLU A 137 -13.42 10.15 -12.52
N HIS A 138 -12.93 9.20 -11.74
CA HIS A 138 -11.75 9.38 -10.92
C HIS A 138 -10.52 8.74 -11.54
N ILE A 139 -9.37 9.36 -11.29
CA ILE A 139 -8.06 8.80 -11.61
C ILE A 139 -7.37 8.31 -10.37
N GLY A 140 -6.68 7.20 -10.54
CA GLY A 140 -5.87 6.61 -9.50
C GLY A 140 -6.63 5.66 -8.60
N HIS A 141 -5.92 5.32 -7.55
CA HIS A 141 -6.20 4.22 -6.65
C HIS A 141 -6.43 4.83 -5.26
N PHE A 142 -7.65 4.72 -4.73
CA PHE A 142 -8.13 5.28 -3.44
C PHE A 142 -8.12 4.21 -2.36
N GLY A 143 -7.40 4.41 -1.25
CA GLY A 143 -7.18 3.33 -0.30
C GLY A 143 -6.95 3.80 1.12
N GLY A 144 -7.95 3.57 1.97
CA GLY A 144 -7.84 3.53 3.44
C GLY A 144 -7.47 4.81 4.18
N GLY A 145 -7.17 5.91 3.49
CA GLY A 145 -6.81 7.19 4.08
C GLY A 145 -7.82 8.29 3.76
N GLY A 146 -8.17 9.08 4.78
CA GLY A 146 -9.15 10.15 4.64
C GLY A 146 -9.81 10.54 5.95
N MET A 147 -10.60 11.60 5.91
CA MET A 147 -11.42 12.03 7.04
C MET A 147 -12.87 12.13 6.56
N ASN A 148 -13.78 11.71 7.42
CA ASN A 148 -15.21 11.92 7.26
C ASN A 148 -15.70 12.82 8.38
N GLY A 149 -16.66 13.66 8.07
CA GLY A 149 -17.40 14.42 9.06
C GLY A 149 -18.67 14.99 8.45
N VAL A 150 -19.43 15.68 9.29
CA VAL A 150 -20.69 16.30 8.87
C VAL A 150 -20.50 17.29 7.70
N GLY A 151 -19.30 17.88 7.56
CA GLY A 151 -18.98 18.78 6.46
C GLY A 151 -18.56 18.13 5.15
N GLY A 152 -18.26 16.82 5.14
CA GLY A 152 -17.86 16.11 3.92
C GLY A 152 -16.83 15.01 4.15
N CYS A 153 -16.32 14.50 3.03
CA CYS A 153 -15.43 13.35 2.97
C CYS A 153 -14.18 13.67 2.14
N THR A 154 -13.01 13.52 2.75
CA THR A 154 -11.69 13.67 2.11
C THR A 154 -11.13 12.28 1.79
N ARG A 155 -10.60 12.05 0.59
CA ARG A 155 -9.89 10.82 0.23
C ARG A 155 -8.60 11.10 -0.51
N GLY A 156 -7.54 10.43 -0.07
CA GLY A 156 -6.26 10.39 -0.80
C GLY A 156 -6.26 9.31 -1.87
N PHE A 157 -5.50 9.53 -2.94
CA PHE A 157 -5.26 8.54 -3.98
C PHE A 157 -3.82 8.56 -4.47
N VAL A 158 -3.40 7.42 -4.99
CA VAL A 158 -2.11 7.20 -5.64
C VAL A 158 -2.31 7.03 -7.14
N LEU A 159 -1.39 7.56 -7.95
CA LEU A 159 -1.38 7.35 -9.38
C LEU A 159 -0.37 6.27 -9.77
N SER A 160 -0.75 5.44 -10.74
CA SER A 160 0.10 4.40 -11.32
C SER A 160 1.01 4.93 -12.46
N GLY A 161 1.05 6.24 -12.68
CA GLY A 161 1.89 6.91 -13.68
C GLY A 161 1.85 8.43 -13.57
N ASP A 162 2.45 9.14 -14.54
CA ASP A 162 2.62 10.59 -14.53
C ASP A 162 1.37 11.38 -15.00
N ALA A 163 0.17 10.89 -14.65
CA ALA A 163 -1.06 11.57 -15.01
C ALA A 163 -1.15 12.94 -14.31
N ASP A 164 -1.45 14.00 -15.07
CA ASP A 164 -1.71 15.32 -14.49
C ASP A 164 -3.09 15.31 -13.81
N VAL A 165 -3.06 15.32 -12.48
CA VAL A 165 -4.26 15.29 -11.63
C VAL A 165 -5.23 16.40 -12.00
N LEU A 166 -4.73 17.64 -12.06
CA LEU A 166 -5.59 18.79 -12.28
C LEU A 166 -6.13 18.79 -13.70
N GLN A 167 -5.33 18.40 -14.69
CA GLN A 167 -5.79 18.27 -16.06
C GLN A 167 -6.95 17.27 -16.20
N HIS A 168 -6.88 16.13 -15.51
CA HIS A 168 -7.98 15.16 -15.51
C HIS A 168 -9.27 15.76 -14.95
N TYR A 169 -9.22 16.34 -13.75
CA TYR A 169 -10.44 16.86 -13.12
C TYR A 169 -10.98 18.12 -13.78
N ARG A 170 -10.15 18.92 -14.46
CA ARG A 170 -10.61 20.01 -15.34
C ARG A 170 -11.52 19.52 -16.47
N ALA A 171 -11.30 18.30 -16.95
CA ALA A 171 -12.15 17.68 -17.96
C ALA A 171 -13.34 16.93 -17.33
N ALA A 172 -13.10 16.16 -16.26
CA ALA A 172 -14.10 15.31 -15.64
C ALA A 172 -15.24 16.11 -14.96
N LEU A 173 -14.92 17.22 -14.29
CA LEU A 173 -15.92 18.01 -13.54
C LEU A 173 -16.97 18.65 -14.47
N PRO A 174 -16.60 19.42 -15.52
CA PRO A 174 -17.60 19.94 -16.45
C PRO A 174 -18.35 18.85 -17.21
N ALA A 175 -17.71 17.72 -17.52
CA ALA A 175 -18.38 16.59 -18.16
C ALA A 175 -19.48 15.97 -17.29
N ALA A 176 -19.31 16.03 -15.96
CA ALA A 176 -20.31 15.63 -14.97
C ALA A 176 -21.30 16.76 -14.60
N GLY A 177 -21.23 17.93 -15.27
CA GLY A 177 -22.12 19.06 -15.05
C GLY A 177 -21.75 19.98 -13.89
N TRP A 178 -20.54 19.84 -13.32
CA TRP A 178 -20.05 20.69 -12.24
C TRP A 178 -19.47 22.00 -12.76
N ASP A 179 -19.78 23.10 -12.09
CA ASP A 179 -19.23 24.42 -12.40
C ASP A 179 -17.90 24.62 -11.67
N VAL A 180 -16.79 24.75 -12.41
CA VAL A 180 -15.48 25.08 -11.84
C VAL A 180 -15.47 26.54 -11.39
N VAL A 181 -15.27 26.77 -10.10
CA VAL A 181 -15.31 28.10 -9.47
C VAL A 181 -13.95 28.61 -9.03
N GLU A 182 -12.93 27.74 -8.99
CA GLU A 182 -11.55 28.10 -8.65
C GLU A 182 -10.57 27.14 -9.31
N ASP A 183 -9.52 27.68 -9.93
CA ASP A 183 -8.40 26.93 -10.50
C ASP A 183 -7.16 27.82 -10.43
N ASP A 184 -6.26 27.55 -9.51
CA ASP A 184 -5.02 28.32 -9.33
C ASP A 184 -3.77 27.56 -9.82
N GLY A 185 -3.96 26.41 -10.47
CA GLY A 185 -2.89 25.52 -10.93
C GLY A 185 -2.27 24.63 -9.84
N ARG A 186 -2.73 24.73 -8.58
CA ARG A 186 -2.37 23.84 -7.45
C ARG A 186 -3.59 23.30 -6.74
N HIS A 187 -4.76 23.84 -7.01
CA HIS A 187 -6.02 23.50 -6.41
C HIS A 187 -7.12 23.77 -7.44
N LEU A 188 -8.09 22.86 -7.50
CA LEU A 188 -9.26 22.97 -8.37
C LEU A 188 -10.51 22.78 -7.53
N ARG A 189 -11.49 23.68 -7.69
CA ARG A 189 -12.76 23.66 -6.98
C ARG A 189 -13.94 23.74 -7.93
N ALA A 190 -14.97 22.95 -7.66
CA ALA A 190 -16.21 22.99 -8.41
C ALA A 190 -17.44 22.89 -7.50
N ARG A 191 -18.60 23.30 -8.03
CA ARG A 191 -19.89 23.31 -7.34
C ARG A 191 -21.00 22.74 -8.20
N LEU A 192 -21.98 22.12 -7.55
CA LEU A 192 -23.20 21.62 -8.19
C LEU A 192 -24.33 21.49 -7.15
N ASP A 193 -25.44 22.20 -7.35
CA ASP A 193 -26.66 22.09 -6.52
C ASP A 193 -26.42 22.20 -5.01
N GLY A 194 -25.60 23.15 -4.55
CA GLY A 194 -25.26 23.34 -3.14
C GLY A 194 -24.18 22.39 -2.59
N ARG A 195 -23.64 21.50 -3.44
CA ARG A 195 -22.48 20.66 -3.13
C ARG A 195 -21.21 21.29 -3.67
N ALA A 196 -20.09 20.95 -3.04
CA ALA A 196 -18.76 21.37 -3.45
C ALA A 196 -17.81 20.17 -3.59
N PHE A 197 -16.89 20.30 -4.52
CA PHE A 197 -15.84 19.32 -4.79
C PHE A 197 -14.50 20.04 -4.93
N ALA A 198 -13.44 19.45 -4.38
CA ALA A 198 -12.09 20.03 -4.41
C ALA A 198 -11.05 18.97 -4.71
N VAL A 199 -10.00 19.37 -5.44
CA VAL A 199 -8.87 18.52 -5.82
C VAL A 199 -7.56 19.25 -5.58
N MET A 200 -6.64 18.56 -4.92
CA MET A 200 -5.26 19.01 -4.73
C MET A 200 -4.29 17.91 -5.15
N PRO A 201 -3.30 18.19 -6.03
CA PRO A 201 -2.26 17.25 -6.36
C PRO A 201 -1.28 17.09 -5.20
N CYS A 202 -0.80 15.88 -4.98
CA CYS A 202 0.19 15.53 -3.97
C CYS A 202 1.34 14.77 -4.64
N PRO A 203 2.53 14.68 -4.00
CA PRO A 203 3.57 13.78 -4.47
C PRO A 203 3.01 12.36 -4.63
N ARG A 204 3.16 11.77 -5.83
CA ARG A 204 2.69 10.41 -6.20
C ARG A 204 1.15 10.24 -6.32
N GLY A 205 0.37 11.32 -6.30
CA GLY A 205 -1.08 11.24 -6.50
C GLY A 205 -1.81 12.53 -6.17
N GLY A 206 -2.82 12.46 -5.29
CA GLY A 206 -3.60 13.63 -4.90
C GLY A 206 -4.61 13.35 -3.80
N VAL A 207 -5.35 14.39 -3.47
CA VAL A 207 -6.46 14.35 -2.51
C VAL A 207 -7.68 14.96 -3.17
N VAL A 208 -8.81 14.28 -3.01
CA VAL A 208 -10.14 14.78 -3.39
C VAL A 208 -10.98 14.98 -2.13
N TRP A 209 -11.86 15.98 -2.17
CA TRP A 209 -12.85 16.22 -1.14
C TRP A 209 -14.21 16.50 -1.77
N ALA A 210 -15.26 15.99 -1.14
CA ALA A 210 -16.65 16.26 -1.49
C ALA A 210 -17.45 16.59 -0.23
N GLY A 211 -18.35 17.56 -0.31
CA GLY A 211 -19.19 17.97 0.82
C GLY A 211 -20.16 19.11 0.46
N SER A 212 -20.71 19.76 1.48
CA SER A 212 -21.60 20.91 1.30
C SER A 212 -20.82 22.19 0.96
N ASP A 213 -21.33 23.02 0.05
CA ASP A 213 -20.73 24.33 -0.29
C ASP A 213 -20.93 25.39 0.82
N ASP A 214 -21.86 25.14 1.75
CA ASP A 214 -22.16 26.03 2.87
C ASP A 214 -21.29 25.76 4.11
N ASP A 215 -20.49 24.70 4.10
CA ASP A 215 -19.71 24.30 5.28
C ASP A 215 -18.41 25.14 5.41
N PRO A 216 -18.18 25.84 6.53
CA PRO A 216 -16.95 26.64 6.73
C PRO A 216 -15.70 25.78 7.07
N ALA A 217 -15.86 24.48 7.33
CA ALA A 217 -14.78 23.49 7.36
C ALA A 217 -14.33 23.05 5.96
N PHE A 218 -14.99 23.57 4.92
CA PHE A 218 -14.52 23.55 3.53
C PHE A 218 -13.05 23.99 3.48
N GLY A 219 -12.16 23.07 3.10
CA GLY A 219 -10.73 23.36 3.05
C GLY A 219 -10.11 23.70 4.41
N GLN A 220 -10.57 23.14 5.54
CA GLN A 220 -9.85 23.25 6.83
C GLN A 220 -8.51 22.49 6.89
N GLY A 221 -7.98 22.08 5.74
CA GLY A 221 -6.56 22.26 5.51
C GLY A 221 -6.29 23.72 5.12
N ARG A 222 -6.03 24.58 6.11
CA ARG A 222 -5.63 25.98 5.90
C ARG A 222 -4.66 26.12 4.71
N PRO A 223 -4.69 27.21 3.92
CA PRO A 223 -3.72 27.44 2.84
C PRO A 223 -2.24 27.36 3.30
N GLU A 224 -1.99 27.60 4.60
CA GLU A 224 -0.68 27.45 5.26
C GLU A 224 -0.23 25.99 5.45
N LEU A 225 -1.15 25.02 5.33
CA LEU A 225 -0.93 23.57 5.47
C LEU A 225 -0.86 22.84 4.12
N ALA A 226 -0.97 23.56 3.00
CA ALA A 226 -0.91 23.08 1.61
C ALA A 226 0.44 22.46 1.20
N GLY A 227 1.31 22.13 2.16
CA GLY A 227 2.60 21.50 1.94
C GLY A 227 3.06 20.52 3.01
N ALA A 228 2.26 20.21 4.05
CA ALA A 228 2.76 19.34 5.13
C ALA A 228 1.75 18.43 5.85
N GLU A 229 0.42 18.63 5.77
CA GLU A 229 -0.52 17.79 6.55
C GLU A 229 -1.62 17.10 5.74
N ILE A 230 -2.01 17.61 4.57
CA ILE A 230 -3.13 17.04 3.79
C ILE A 230 -2.68 15.89 2.88
N CYS A 231 -1.46 15.98 2.34
CA CYS A 231 -0.87 14.87 1.59
C CYS A 231 -0.41 13.82 2.61
N PRO A 232 -1.00 12.62 2.64
CA PRO A 232 -0.54 11.59 3.56
C PRO A 232 0.92 11.27 3.26
N HIS A 233 1.78 11.40 4.27
CA HIS A 233 3.22 11.09 4.14
C HIS A 233 3.47 9.61 3.84
N ASP A 234 2.47 8.77 4.09
CA ASP A 234 2.52 7.31 3.97
C ASP A 234 1.73 6.76 2.74
N LEU A 235 1.40 7.61 1.74
CA LEU A 235 0.72 7.18 0.50
C LEU A 235 1.52 6.15 -0.29
#